data_AF-A0A2D5QIA6-F1
#
_entry.id   AF-A0A2D5QIA6-F1
#
_cell.length_a   1.000
_cell.length_b   1.000
_cell.length_c   1.000
_cell.angle_alpha   90.00
_cell.angle_beta   90.00
_cell.angle_gamma   90.00
#
_symmetry.space_group_name_H-M   'P 1'
#
loop_
_entity.id
_entity.type
_entity.pdbx_description
1 polymer ?
#
loop_
_entity_poly.entity_id
_entity_poly.type
_entity_poly.pdbx_seq_one_letter_code
_entity_poly.pdbx_strand_id
1 'polypeptide(L)'
;DEFDFVVCASGHFSTPNVPSFDGLDKFGGRVMHAHDFRDALEFKDKDLLIVGTSYSAEDIASQCYKYGAKSITISYRTNPTGFHWPENFSQVPLISKIEEGNKIHFIDGSTRVVDAIVLCTGYLHHFPFLTDDLKLKTNNCLWPLGIYKGIFWVDNPKMMYLGMQDQFYTFNMFDVQAWYARDYMMGKIELPNKDEMLKNNQDWKDREEKLETDEDMIWFQGDYTKELMEATDYPTFDIEGVNNLFMEWEHDKHNDIMGYRNKSYKSLMTGNTAPAHHTPWLDELDDSYDSYMKN
;
A
#
# COMPACT_ATOMS: atom_id res chain seq x y z
N ASP A 1 26.98 -1.33 22.32
CA ASP A 1 26.87 -2.70 21.80
C ASP A 1 27.48 -2.79 20.43
N GLU A 2 28.02 -3.95 20.09
CA GLU A 2 28.57 -4.27 18.76
C GLU A 2 27.76 -5.44 18.17
N PHE A 3 27.47 -5.37 16.86
CA PHE A 3 26.66 -6.36 16.16
C PHE A 3 27.34 -6.78 14.86
N ASP A 4 27.34 -8.08 14.55
CA ASP A 4 27.91 -8.62 13.30
C ASP A 4 27.03 -8.35 12.08
N PHE A 5 25.71 -8.27 12.27
CA PHE A 5 24.69 -8.08 11.25
C PHE A 5 23.62 -7.09 11.75
N VAL A 6 23.00 -6.37 10.82
CA VAL A 6 21.88 -5.47 11.09
C VAL A 6 20.75 -5.76 10.11
N VAL A 7 19.53 -5.95 10.63
CA VAL A 7 18.32 -6.14 9.83
C VAL A 7 17.37 -4.98 10.10
N CYS A 8 17.15 -4.13 9.09
CA CYS A 8 16.22 -3.01 9.14
C CYS A 8 14.83 -3.46 8.65
N ALA A 9 13.92 -3.64 9.60
CA ALA A 9 12.50 -3.95 9.35
C ALA A 9 11.58 -2.86 9.93
N SER A 10 11.97 -1.59 9.77
CA SER A 10 11.29 -0.43 10.37
C SER A 10 10.02 0.03 9.63
N GLY A 11 9.72 -0.59 8.48
CA GLY A 11 8.60 -0.22 7.62
C GLY A 11 8.84 1.07 6.82
N HIS A 12 7.90 1.38 5.91
CA HIS A 12 7.97 2.59 5.06
C HIS A 12 6.62 3.32 4.89
N PHE A 13 5.55 2.84 5.53
CA PHE A 13 4.23 3.50 5.54
C PHE A 13 3.96 4.27 6.84
N SER A 14 4.92 5.08 7.29
CA SER A 14 4.78 5.87 8.53
C SER A 14 5.29 7.30 8.46
N THR A 15 6.24 7.61 7.57
CA THR A 15 6.65 9.01 7.36
C THR A 15 5.85 9.58 6.19
N PRO A 16 4.89 10.49 6.43
CA PRO A 16 3.92 10.90 5.41
C PRO A 16 4.56 11.76 4.32
N ASN A 17 4.11 11.60 3.07
CA ASN A 17 4.40 12.52 1.99
C ASN A 17 3.31 13.60 1.94
N VAL A 18 3.62 14.79 2.44
CA VAL A 18 2.64 15.89 2.61
C VAL A 18 2.93 17.02 1.61
N PRO A 19 2.32 17.02 0.40
CA PRO A 19 2.48 18.13 -0.53
C PRO A 19 1.74 19.38 -0.04
N SER A 20 2.23 20.55 -0.44
CA SER A 20 1.54 21.82 -0.26
C SER A 20 0.81 22.23 -1.56
N PHE A 21 -0.32 22.93 -1.43
CA PHE A 21 -1.10 23.49 -2.53
C PHE A 21 -1.20 25.00 -2.38
N ASP A 22 -1.30 25.72 -3.51
CA ASP A 22 -1.48 27.18 -3.48
C ASP A 22 -2.74 27.56 -2.71
N GLY A 23 -2.61 28.45 -1.72
CA GLY A 23 -3.69 28.90 -0.86
C GLY A 23 -4.13 27.92 0.23
N LEU A 24 -3.41 26.82 0.48
CA LEU A 24 -3.74 25.87 1.55
C LEU A 24 -3.76 26.53 2.94
N ASP A 25 -2.95 27.56 3.15
CA ASP A 25 -2.91 28.41 4.35
C ASP A 25 -4.19 29.24 4.56
N LYS A 26 -5.02 29.39 3.52
CA LYS A 26 -6.32 30.10 3.57
C LYS A 26 -7.49 29.16 3.85
N PHE A 27 -7.27 27.85 3.86
CA PHE A 27 -8.32 26.87 4.13
C PHE A 27 -8.68 26.92 5.62
N GLY A 28 -9.95 27.18 5.92
CA GLY A 28 -10.45 27.27 7.30
C GLY A 28 -10.90 25.94 7.89
N GLY A 29 -10.98 24.89 7.06
CA GLY A 29 -11.32 23.53 7.49
C GLY A 29 -10.10 22.72 7.95
N ARG A 30 -10.34 21.45 8.29
CA ARG A 30 -9.26 20.55 8.72
C ARG A 30 -8.51 20.00 7.50
N VAL A 31 -7.18 20.05 7.53
CA VAL A 31 -6.30 19.35 6.58
C VAL A 31 -5.50 18.30 7.35
N MET A 32 -5.45 17.07 6.87
CA MET A 32 -4.61 16.03 7.47
C MET A 32 -4.07 15.07 6.43
N HIS A 33 -2.97 14.39 6.74
CA HIS A 33 -2.54 13.22 5.99
C HIS A 33 -3.29 11.97 6.45
N ALA A 34 -3.41 10.96 5.58
CA ALA A 34 -3.95 9.64 5.90
C ALA A 34 -3.30 9.00 7.15
N HIS A 35 -2.04 9.35 7.42
CA HIS A 35 -1.30 8.92 8.60
C HIS A 35 -1.94 9.39 9.92
N ASP A 36 -2.60 10.54 9.93
CA ASP A 36 -3.21 11.15 11.11
C ASP A 36 -4.72 10.87 11.21
N PHE A 37 -5.28 10.20 10.20
CA PHE A 37 -6.68 9.79 10.20
C PHE A 37 -6.92 8.70 11.26
N ARG A 38 -7.98 8.83 12.05
CA ARG A 38 -8.30 7.89 13.14
C ARG A 38 -9.76 7.45 13.15
N ASP A 39 -10.69 8.39 13.02
CA ASP A 39 -12.11 8.12 13.18
C ASP A 39 -12.92 8.82 12.06
N ALA A 40 -13.67 8.03 11.30
CA ALA A 40 -14.51 8.50 10.20
C ALA A 40 -15.75 9.27 10.69
N LEU A 41 -16.23 9.01 11.92
CA LEU A 41 -17.40 9.69 12.49
C LEU A 41 -17.17 11.20 12.65
N GLU A 42 -15.91 11.66 12.73
CA GLU A 42 -15.57 13.08 12.72
C GLU A 42 -16.09 13.82 11.47
N PHE A 43 -16.25 13.07 10.38
CA PHE A 43 -16.66 13.60 9.08
C PHE A 43 -18.12 13.33 8.73
N LYS A 44 -18.91 12.83 9.70
CA LYS A 44 -20.35 12.69 9.53
C LYS A 44 -20.99 14.03 9.13
N ASP A 45 -21.87 13.97 8.13
CA ASP A 45 -22.59 15.10 7.55
C ASP A 45 -21.70 16.18 6.87
N LYS A 46 -20.41 15.90 6.65
CA LYS A 46 -19.44 16.82 6.03
C LYS A 46 -19.18 16.55 4.55
N ASP A 47 -18.83 17.59 3.81
CA ASP A 47 -18.34 17.53 2.44
C ASP A 47 -16.81 17.36 2.44
N LEU A 48 -16.28 16.24 1.92
CA LEU A 48 -14.86 15.91 2.01
C LEU A 48 -14.13 15.99 0.68
N LEU A 49 -12.86 16.40 0.73
CA LEU A 49 -11.90 16.23 -0.34
C LEU A 49 -10.84 15.19 0.05
N ILE A 50 -10.74 14.12 -0.73
CA ILE A 50 -9.71 13.09 -0.60
C ILE A 50 -8.71 13.29 -1.74
N VAL A 51 -7.44 13.52 -1.44
CA VAL A 51 -6.40 13.78 -2.46
C VAL A 51 -5.52 12.55 -2.62
N GLY A 52 -5.60 11.89 -3.77
CA GLY A 52 -4.91 10.63 -4.07
C GLY A 52 -5.84 9.57 -4.65
N THR A 53 -5.28 8.52 -5.26
CA THR A 53 -6.02 7.45 -5.98
C THR A 53 -5.41 6.07 -5.77
N SER A 54 -4.90 5.80 -4.58
CA SER A 54 -4.40 4.46 -4.21
C SER A 54 -5.15 3.99 -2.95
N TYR A 55 -4.72 2.89 -2.36
CA TYR A 55 -5.42 2.18 -1.27
C TYR A 55 -5.93 3.08 -0.14
N SER A 56 -5.12 4.01 0.36
CA SER A 56 -5.57 4.91 1.43
C SER A 56 -6.72 5.81 0.99
N ALA A 57 -6.73 6.28 -0.25
CA ALA A 57 -7.82 7.10 -0.78
C ALA A 57 -9.10 6.29 -0.91
N GLU A 58 -9.01 5.08 -1.46
CA GLU A 58 -10.15 4.16 -1.61
C GLU A 58 -10.75 3.82 -0.25
N ASP A 59 -9.93 3.39 0.71
CA ASP A 59 -10.43 2.89 1.98
C ASP A 59 -10.91 4.02 2.89
N ILE A 60 -10.14 5.11 3.06
CA ILE A 60 -10.57 6.24 3.90
C ILE A 60 -11.86 6.86 3.35
N ALA A 61 -11.97 7.01 2.02
CA ALA A 61 -13.22 7.48 1.42
C ALA A 61 -14.38 6.51 1.72
N SER A 62 -14.16 5.21 1.61
CA SER A 62 -15.16 4.19 1.93
C SER A 62 -15.58 4.21 3.40
N GLN A 63 -14.64 4.40 4.34
CA GLN A 63 -14.97 4.56 5.76
C GLN A 63 -15.80 5.84 5.99
N CYS A 64 -15.37 6.98 5.45
CA CYS A 64 -16.12 8.23 5.56
C CYS A 64 -17.55 8.09 5.00
N TYR A 65 -17.72 7.38 3.88
CA TYR A 65 -19.04 7.07 3.33
C TYR A 65 -19.88 6.23 4.29
N LYS A 66 -19.33 5.09 4.74
CA LYS A 66 -19.97 4.15 5.66
C LYS A 66 -20.44 4.83 6.95
N TYR A 67 -19.64 5.76 7.47
CA TYR A 67 -19.93 6.49 8.72
C TYR A 67 -20.69 7.81 8.51
N GLY A 68 -21.17 8.07 7.29
CA GLY A 68 -22.19 9.10 7.02
C GLY A 68 -21.65 10.46 6.59
N ALA A 69 -20.51 10.52 5.90
CA ALA A 69 -20.10 11.73 5.21
C ALA A 69 -21.17 12.16 4.19
N LYS A 70 -21.40 13.47 4.07
CA LYS A 70 -22.44 14.03 3.20
C LYS A 70 -22.08 13.87 1.73
N SER A 71 -20.86 14.25 1.37
CA SER A 71 -20.31 14.01 0.03
C SER A 71 -18.80 13.80 0.07
N ILE A 72 -18.28 13.09 -0.93
CA ILE A 72 -16.86 12.78 -1.04
C ILE A 72 -16.40 13.14 -2.45
N THR A 73 -15.37 13.98 -2.54
CA THR A 73 -14.70 14.31 -3.79
C THR A 73 -13.30 13.71 -3.75
N ILE A 74 -12.98 12.80 -4.67
CA ILE A 74 -11.65 12.23 -4.83
C ILE A 74 -10.90 13.01 -5.90
N SER A 75 -9.74 13.56 -5.57
CA SER A 75 -8.89 14.32 -6.48
C SER A 75 -7.69 13.49 -6.94
N TYR A 76 -7.49 13.42 -8.25
CA TYR A 76 -6.45 12.59 -8.88
C TYR A 76 -5.42 13.41 -9.66
N ARG A 77 -4.15 12.99 -9.61
CA ARG A 77 -3.06 13.63 -10.37
C ARG A 77 -2.91 13.06 -11.78
N THR A 78 -2.89 11.74 -11.90
CA THR A 78 -2.60 11.05 -13.16
C THR A 78 -3.89 10.50 -13.78
N ASN A 79 -4.49 9.50 -13.14
CA ASN A 79 -5.72 8.85 -13.61
C ASN A 79 -6.74 8.76 -12.46
N PRO A 80 -8.05 8.79 -12.77
CA PRO A 80 -9.09 8.45 -11.79
C PRO A 80 -8.98 6.98 -11.36
N THR A 81 -9.65 6.64 -10.26
CA THR A 81 -9.63 5.28 -9.66
C THR A 81 -10.28 4.18 -10.51
N GLY A 82 -11.13 4.53 -11.48
CA GLY A 82 -11.81 3.55 -12.34
C GLY A 82 -12.97 2.77 -11.70
N PHE A 83 -13.27 2.96 -10.40
CA PHE A 83 -14.37 2.26 -9.72
C PHE A 83 -15.73 2.93 -9.88
N HIS A 84 -16.79 2.12 -9.72
CA HIS A 84 -18.17 2.57 -9.61
C HIS A 84 -18.49 3.00 -8.17
N TRP A 85 -18.36 4.30 -7.90
CA TRP A 85 -18.63 4.86 -6.57
C TRP A 85 -20.13 5.17 -6.32
N PRO A 86 -20.57 5.22 -5.06
CA PRO A 86 -21.93 5.66 -4.69
C PRO A 86 -22.28 7.07 -5.19
N GLU A 87 -23.58 7.40 -5.22
CA GLU A 87 -24.08 8.66 -5.81
C GLU A 87 -23.49 9.95 -5.20
N ASN A 88 -23.11 9.93 -3.92
CA ASN A 88 -22.53 11.08 -3.23
C ASN A 88 -21.00 11.20 -3.39
N PHE A 89 -20.39 10.40 -4.27
CA PHE A 89 -19.00 10.52 -4.67
C PHE A 89 -18.85 11.31 -5.97
N SER A 90 -17.73 12.02 -6.10
CA SER A 90 -17.28 12.56 -7.39
C SER A 90 -15.76 12.43 -7.52
N GLN A 91 -15.27 12.37 -8.76
CA GLN A 91 -13.84 12.37 -9.06
C GLN A 91 -13.48 13.61 -9.88
N VAL A 92 -12.40 14.27 -9.52
CA VAL A 92 -11.92 15.51 -10.15
C VAL A 92 -10.40 15.46 -10.33
N PRO A 93 -9.82 16.21 -11.28
CA PRO A 93 -8.37 16.35 -11.40
C PRO A 93 -7.74 17.01 -10.17
N LEU A 94 -6.41 17.13 -10.18
CA LEU A 94 -5.65 17.69 -9.07
C LEU A 94 -6.10 19.12 -8.75
N ILE A 95 -5.99 19.47 -7.47
CA ILE A 95 -6.19 20.84 -6.97
C ILE A 95 -5.24 21.79 -7.71
N SER A 96 -5.77 22.89 -8.24
CA SER A 96 -5.01 23.99 -8.83
C SER A 96 -4.71 25.08 -7.80
N LYS A 97 -5.71 25.47 -7.00
CA LYS A 97 -5.57 26.44 -5.90
C LYS A 97 -6.73 26.33 -4.90
N ILE A 98 -6.52 26.92 -3.73
CA ILE A 98 -7.51 27.04 -2.65
C ILE A 98 -7.75 28.53 -2.38
N GLU A 99 -9.02 28.92 -2.33
CA GLU A 99 -9.46 30.28 -2.01
C GLU A 99 -10.11 30.35 -0.62
N GLU A 100 -10.28 31.58 -0.11
CA GLU A 100 -11.03 31.83 1.13
C GLU A 100 -12.45 31.26 1.05
N GLY A 101 -13.01 30.88 2.21
CA GLY A 101 -14.34 30.26 2.28
C GLY A 101 -14.33 28.79 1.84
N ASN A 102 -13.19 28.10 1.97
CA ASN A 102 -13.02 26.67 1.68
C ASN A 102 -13.34 26.25 0.24
N LYS A 103 -13.18 27.18 -0.71
CA LYS A 103 -13.43 26.91 -2.12
C LYS A 103 -12.17 26.37 -2.80
N ILE A 104 -12.26 25.13 -3.27
CA ILE A 104 -11.19 24.42 -3.97
C ILE A 104 -11.41 24.55 -5.47
N HIS A 105 -10.35 24.91 -6.20
CA HIS A 105 -10.31 24.92 -7.66
C HIS A 105 -9.49 23.73 -8.15
N PHE A 106 -9.95 23.09 -9.22
CA PHE A 106 -9.27 21.95 -9.83
C PHE A 106 -8.70 22.34 -11.20
N ILE A 107 -7.82 21.50 -11.75
CA ILE A 107 -7.16 21.77 -13.05
C ILE A 107 -8.15 21.89 -14.21
N ASP A 108 -9.29 21.20 -14.15
CA ASP A 108 -10.35 21.28 -15.18
C ASP A 108 -11.20 22.56 -15.10
N GLY A 109 -10.92 23.45 -14.15
CA GLY A 109 -11.69 24.68 -13.91
C GLY A 109 -12.96 24.47 -13.09
N SER A 110 -13.27 23.23 -12.68
CA SER A 110 -14.35 22.97 -11.75
C SER A 110 -13.99 23.47 -10.34
N THR A 111 -15.01 23.69 -9.51
CA THR A 111 -14.82 24.11 -8.12
C THR A 111 -15.73 23.34 -7.17
N ARG A 112 -15.30 23.20 -5.91
CA ARG A 112 -16.08 22.61 -4.82
C ARG A 112 -15.87 23.43 -3.55
N VAL A 113 -16.87 23.46 -2.68
CA VAL A 113 -16.71 23.89 -1.29
C VAL A 113 -16.69 22.62 -0.45
N VAL A 114 -15.70 22.49 0.43
CA VAL A 114 -15.50 21.29 1.27
C VAL A 114 -15.20 21.69 2.71
N ASP A 115 -15.51 20.82 3.65
CA ASP A 115 -15.30 21.05 5.09
C ASP A 115 -13.94 20.54 5.58
N ALA A 116 -13.38 19.52 4.92
CA ALA A 116 -12.09 18.94 5.27
C ALA A 116 -11.36 18.35 4.05
N ILE A 117 -10.04 18.31 4.15
CA ILE A 117 -9.13 17.72 3.17
C ILE A 117 -8.34 16.59 3.83
N VAL A 118 -8.38 15.39 3.25
CA VAL A 118 -7.55 14.26 3.63
C VAL A 118 -6.56 13.95 2.50
N LEU A 119 -5.27 14.15 2.79
CA LEU A 119 -4.17 13.87 1.88
C LEU A 119 -3.82 12.38 1.96
N CYS A 120 -4.24 11.63 0.95
CA CYS A 120 -3.91 10.22 0.74
C CYS A 120 -2.74 10.11 -0.24
N THR A 121 -1.66 10.83 0.06
CA THR A 121 -0.55 11.14 -0.86
C THR A 121 0.69 10.28 -0.65
N GLY A 122 0.54 9.18 0.08
CA GLY A 122 1.56 8.15 0.27
C GLY A 122 2.59 8.50 1.34
N TYR A 123 3.69 7.76 1.34
CA TYR A 123 4.71 7.83 2.37
C TYR A 123 6.12 7.87 1.75
N LEU A 124 7.10 8.17 2.59
CA LEU A 124 8.51 8.22 2.24
C LEU A 124 9.28 7.11 2.97
N HIS A 125 10.22 6.46 2.26
CA HIS A 125 11.26 5.67 2.90
C HIS A 125 12.19 6.60 3.70
N HIS A 126 12.01 6.59 5.03
CA HIS A 126 12.68 7.52 5.93
C HIS A 126 13.37 6.77 7.08
N PHE A 127 14.70 6.86 7.11
CA PHE A 127 15.54 6.18 8.10
C PHE A 127 16.40 7.21 8.84
N PRO A 128 15.85 7.90 9.87
CA PRO A 128 16.57 8.97 10.58
C PRO A 128 17.74 8.45 11.43
N PHE A 129 17.78 7.14 11.66
CA PHE A 129 18.80 6.45 12.44
C PHE A 129 19.96 5.88 11.58
N LEU A 130 19.93 6.06 10.25
CA LEU A 130 20.97 5.57 9.35
C LEU A 130 21.77 6.71 8.70
N THR A 131 23.07 6.50 8.57
CA THR A 131 23.98 7.32 7.78
C THR A 131 23.83 7.03 6.29
N ASP A 132 24.28 7.94 5.43
CA ASP A 132 24.02 7.90 3.99
C ASP A 132 24.65 6.71 3.26
N ASP A 133 25.71 6.13 3.80
CA ASP A 133 26.39 4.93 3.29
C ASP A 133 25.62 3.62 3.54
N LEU A 134 24.65 3.63 4.45
CA LEU A 134 23.80 2.48 4.78
C LEU A 134 22.33 2.69 4.41
N LYS A 135 21.94 3.93 4.09
CA LYS A 135 20.54 4.36 3.94
C LYS A 135 19.99 4.02 2.55
N LEU A 136 18.99 3.15 2.52
CA LEU A 136 18.17 2.91 1.32
C LEU A 136 17.44 4.20 0.93
N LYS A 137 17.60 4.62 -0.34
CA LYS A 137 16.93 5.79 -0.91
C LYS A 137 16.13 5.30 -2.13
N THR A 138 14.81 5.24 -1.99
CA THR A 138 13.89 4.76 -3.03
C THR A 138 12.55 5.49 -2.93
N ASN A 139 11.81 5.55 -4.03
CA ASN A 139 10.36 5.72 -3.98
C ASN A 139 9.68 4.39 -3.62
N ASN A 140 8.40 4.42 -3.29
CA ASN A 140 7.60 3.19 -3.17
C ASN A 140 7.44 2.55 -4.56
N CYS A 141 7.88 1.31 -4.69
CA CYS A 141 7.81 0.49 -5.90
C CYS A 141 8.03 -0.99 -5.56
N LEU A 142 7.76 -1.91 -6.49
CA LEU A 142 7.91 -3.35 -6.27
C LEU A 142 9.38 -3.77 -6.22
N TRP A 143 10.27 -3.04 -6.91
CA TRP A 143 11.71 -3.35 -6.93
C TRP A 143 12.62 -2.15 -6.63
N PRO A 144 12.88 -1.86 -5.33
CA PRO A 144 13.87 -0.86 -4.94
C PRO A 144 15.29 -1.26 -5.35
N LEU A 145 16.02 -0.34 -5.98
CA LEU A 145 17.43 -0.54 -6.30
C LEU A 145 18.33 -0.45 -5.05
N GLY A 146 19.50 -1.09 -5.13
CA GLY A 146 20.52 -1.07 -4.08
C GLY A 146 20.42 -2.21 -3.06
N ILE A 147 19.39 -3.06 -3.15
CA ILE A 147 19.20 -4.23 -2.28
C ILE A 147 19.10 -5.54 -3.07
N TYR A 148 20.19 -6.32 -3.10
CA TYR A 148 20.23 -7.62 -3.78
C TYR A 148 19.16 -8.56 -3.23
N LYS A 149 18.46 -9.29 -4.11
CA LYS A 149 17.31 -10.15 -3.75
C LYS A 149 16.21 -9.41 -2.99
N GLY A 150 16.16 -8.08 -3.11
CA GLY A 150 15.27 -7.24 -2.33
C GLY A 150 15.58 -7.21 -0.82
N ILE A 151 16.75 -7.68 -0.40
CA ILE A 151 17.11 -7.87 1.02
C ILE A 151 18.46 -7.24 1.37
N PHE A 152 19.53 -7.53 0.64
CA PHE A 152 20.90 -7.25 1.08
C PHE A 152 21.42 -5.93 0.51
N TRP A 153 21.82 -5.00 1.37
CA TRP A 153 22.45 -3.76 0.93
C TRP A 153 23.73 -4.06 0.15
N VAL A 154 23.79 -3.68 -1.13
CA VAL A 154 24.84 -4.15 -2.05
C VAL A 154 26.24 -3.69 -1.64
N ASP A 155 26.36 -2.51 -1.04
CA ASP A 155 27.66 -1.98 -0.60
C ASP A 155 28.17 -2.62 0.69
N ASN A 156 27.27 -3.16 1.52
CA ASN A 156 27.60 -3.90 2.73
C ASN A 156 26.50 -4.93 3.04
N PRO A 157 26.62 -6.18 2.57
CA PRO A 157 25.56 -7.20 2.71
C PRO A 157 25.25 -7.63 4.14
N LYS A 158 26.06 -7.21 5.14
CA LYS A 158 25.74 -7.38 6.56
C LYS A 158 24.63 -6.45 7.04
N MET A 159 24.32 -5.42 6.25
CA MET A 159 23.12 -4.59 6.38
C MET A 159 22.02 -5.14 5.47
N MET A 160 20.88 -5.46 6.07
CA MET A 160 19.73 -6.04 5.38
C MET A 160 18.48 -5.18 5.60
N TYR A 161 17.56 -5.25 4.65
CA TYR A 161 16.28 -4.57 4.66
C TYR A 161 15.17 -5.60 4.39
N LEU A 162 14.11 -5.59 5.18
CA LEU A 162 12.95 -6.48 4.97
C LEU A 162 11.69 -5.64 4.73
N GLY A 163 10.87 -6.07 3.78
CA GLY A 163 9.57 -5.46 3.48
C GLY A 163 9.64 -4.03 2.94
N MET A 164 10.73 -3.66 2.27
CA MET A 164 10.91 -2.29 1.72
C MET A 164 10.27 -2.09 0.34
N GLN A 165 9.80 -3.16 -0.29
CA GLN A 165 9.00 -3.15 -1.49
C GLN A 165 7.58 -2.62 -1.20
N ASP A 166 6.92 -2.11 -2.23
CA ASP A 166 5.46 -1.95 -2.26
C ASP A 166 4.78 -3.32 -2.20
N GLN A 167 3.54 -3.40 -1.72
CA GLN A 167 3.01 -4.64 -1.13
C GLN A 167 1.66 -5.06 -1.73
N PHE A 168 1.67 -6.04 -2.63
CA PHE A 168 0.54 -6.94 -2.87
C PHE A 168 0.62 -8.12 -1.89
N TYR A 169 1.71 -8.89 -1.98
CA TYR A 169 2.12 -9.84 -0.96
C TYR A 169 2.67 -9.11 0.26
N THR A 170 2.34 -9.62 1.44
CA THR A 170 2.79 -9.06 2.73
C THR A 170 3.47 -10.13 3.57
N PHE A 171 2.74 -10.81 4.46
CA PHE A 171 3.32 -11.69 5.47
C PHE A 171 4.21 -12.78 4.91
N ASN A 172 3.76 -13.52 3.89
CA ASN A 172 4.56 -14.60 3.31
C ASN A 172 5.77 -14.08 2.53
N MET A 173 5.70 -12.88 1.94
CA MET A 173 6.87 -12.23 1.34
C MET A 173 7.89 -11.86 2.43
N PHE A 174 7.44 -11.31 3.57
CA PHE A 174 8.31 -11.01 4.69
C PHE A 174 8.95 -12.27 5.28
N ASP A 175 8.20 -13.37 5.36
CA ASP A 175 8.72 -14.66 5.84
C ASP A 175 9.83 -15.18 4.92
N VAL A 176 9.61 -15.25 3.61
CA VAL A 176 10.64 -15.76 2.69
C VAL A 176 11.87 -14.83 2.65
N GLN A 177 11.69 -13.53 2.81
CA GLN A 177 12.80 -12.58 2.98
C GLN A 177 13.58 -12.86 4.27
N ALA A 178 12.88 -13.06 5.39
CA ALA A 178 13.50 -13.35 6.69
C ALA A 178 14.25 -14.70 6.69
N TRP A 179 13.69 -15.74 6.06
CA TRP A 179 14.35 -17.04 5.91
C TRP A 179 15.63 -16.93 5.08
N TYR A 180 15.59 -16.19 3.97
CA TYR A 180 16.75 -16.00 3.12
C TYR A 180 17.84 -15.20 3.86
N ALA A 181 17.48 -14.11 4.54
CA ALA A 181 18.40 -13.35 5.37
C ALA A 181 19.03 -14.20 6.48
N ARG A 182 18.24 -15.02 7.17
CA ARG A 182 18.71 -15.97 8.19
C ARG A 182 19.74 -16.94 7.62
N ASP A 183 19.45 -17.56 6.48
CA ASP A 183 20.33 -18.57 5.90
C ASP A 183 21.66 -17.98 5.41
N TYR A 184 21.67 -16.72 4.98
CA TYR A 184 22.93 -15.97 4.79
C TYR A 184 23.69 -15.77 6.12
N MET A 185 23.02 -15.26 7.16
CA MET A 185 23.65 -15.03 8.46
C MET A 185 24.21 -16.32 9.09
N MET A 186 23.60 -17.47 8.80
CA MET A 186 24.04 -18.79 9.25
C MET A 186 25.11 -19.44 8.35
N GLY A 187 25.51 -18.79 7.25
CA GLY A 187 26.50 -19.31 6.30
C GLY A 187 25.98 -20.49 5.46
N LYS A 188 24.67 -20.67 5.33
CA LYS A 188 24.05 -21.66 4.45
C LYS A 188 23.90 -21.14 3.01
N ILE A 189 23.77 -19.82 2.87
CA ILE A 189 23.75 -19.13 1.58
C ILE A 189 25.01 -18.29 1.47
N GLU A 190 25.76 -18.48 0.40
CA GLU A 190 26.84 -17.58 -0.01
C GLU A 190 26.31 -16.55 -1.00
N LEU A 191 26.61 -15.27 -0.77
CA LEU A 191 26.23 -14.21 -1.70
C LEU A 191 27.24 -14.11 -2.85
N PRO A 192 26.78 -13.77 -4.06
CA PRO A 192 27.65 -13.57 -5.19
C PRO A 192 28.48 -12.28 -5.03
N ASN A 193 29.37 -12.02 -5.99
CA ASN A 193 30.15 -10.79 -5.96
C ASN A 193 29.27 -9.55 -6.23
N LYS A 194 29.81 -8.35 -5.99
CA LYS A 194 29.07 -7.09 -6.11
C LYS A 194 28.50 -6.85 -7.51
N ASP A 195 29.24 -7.19 -8.56
CA ASP A 195 28.80 -6.96 -9.94
C ASP A 195 27.61 -7.87 -10.30
N GLU A 196 27.64 -9.11 -9.83
CA GLU A 196 26.52 -10.06 -9.97
C GLU A 196 25.28 -9.61 -9.18
N MET A 197 25.47 -9.06 -7.97
CA MET A 197 24.38 -8.46 -7.18
C MET A 197 23.74 -7.26 -7.88
N LEU A 198 24.56 -6.36 -8.42
CA LEU A 198 24.09 -5.20 -9.18
C LEU A 198 23.36 -5.61 -10.47
N LYS A 199 23.89 -6.62 -11.18
CA LYS A 199 23.22 -7.17 -12.36
C LYS A 199 21.85 -7.75 -12.02
N ASN A 200 21.74 -8.54 -10.95
CA ASN A 200 20.46 -9.09 -10.51
C ASN A 200 19.45 -7.99 -10.19
N ASN A 201 19.88 -6.93 -9.49
CA ASN A 201 19.02 -5.78 -9.22
C ASN A 201 18.52 -5.10 -10.49
N GLN A 202 19.40 -4.93 -11.49
CA GLN A 202 19.02 -4.32 -12.76
C GLN A 202 18.08 -5.22 -13.57
N ASP A 203 18.34 -6.53 -13.64
CA ASP A 203 17.48 -7.48 -14.37
C ASP A 203 16.02 -7.44 -13.84
N TRP A 204 15.86 -7.41 -12.51
CA TRP A 204 14.55 -7.29 -11.87
C TRP A 204 13.92 -5.90 -12.08
N LYS A 205 14.72 -4.83 -12.02
CA LYS A 205 14.24 -3.47 -12.31
C LYS A 205 13.74 -3.33 -13.74
N ASP A 206 14.48 -3.83 -14.72
CA ASP A 206 14.11 -3.82 -16.13
C ASP A 206 12.83 -4.64 -16.41
N ARG A 207 12.55 -5.62 -15.55
CA ARG A 207 11.29 -6.38 -15.59
C ARG A 207 10.14 -5.57 -14.99
N GLU A 208 10.35 -4.90 -13.86
CA GLU A 208 9.35 -4.03 -13.22
C GLU A 208 8.92 -2.88 -14.15
N GLU A 209 9.85 -2.28 -14.89
CA GLU A 209 9.55 -1.15 -15.79
C GLU A 209 8.67 -1.51 -17.00
N LYS A 210 8.45 -2.80 -17.25
CA LYS A 210 7.59 -3.31 -18.33
C LYS A 210 6.18 -3.67 -17.87
N LEU A 211 5.90 -3.58 -16.58
CA LEU A 211 4.58 -3.91 -16.01
C LEU A 211 3.60 -2.78 -16.36
N GLU A 212 2.41 -3.14 -16.83
CA GLU A 212 1.39 -2.16 -17.23
C GLU A 212 0.12 -2.24 -16.37
N THR A 213 -0.16 -3.42 -15.82
CA THR A 213 -1.40 -3.72 -15.10
C THR A 213 -1.14 -4.23 -13.68
N ASP A 214 -2.16 -4.17 -12.82
CA ASP A 214 -2.09 -4.75 -11.47
C ASP A 214 -1.85 -6.27 -11.52
N GLU A 215 -2.37 -6.95 -12.54
CA GLU A 215 -2.07 -8.36 -12.83
C GLU A 215 -0.56 -8.57 -13.01
N ASP A 216 0.09 -7.81 -13.91
CA ASP A 216 1.53 -7.92 -14.13
C ASP A 216 2.32 -7.74 -12.83
N MET A 217 1.89 -6.78 -11.99
CA MET A 217 2.51 -6.49 -10.69
C MET A 217 2.35 -7.61 -9.67
N ILE A 218 1.16 -8.22 -9.60
CA ILE A 218 0.88 -9.35 -8.72
C ILE A 218 1.73 -10.57 -9.09
N TRP A 219 1.77 -10.91 -10.39
CA TRP A 219 2.61 -12.02 -10.87
C TRP A 219 4.10 -11.75 -10.68
N PHE A 220 4.55 -10.51 -10.88
CA PHE A 220 5.93 -10.10 -10.60
C PHE A 220 6.32 -10.36 -9.14
N GLN A 221 5.48 -9.95 -8.19
CA GLN A 221 5.77 -10.13 -6.76
C GLN A 221 5.57 -11.58 -6.29
N GLY A 222 4.65 -12.32 -6.92
CA GLY A 222 4.53 -13.77 -6.75
C GLY A 222 5.81 -14.51 -7.16
N ASP A 223 6.38 -14.17 -8.32
CA ASP A 223 7.65 -14.74 -8.78
C ASP A 223 8.81 -14.41 -7.84
N TYR A 224 8.87 -13.17 -7.34
CA TYR A 224 9.87 -12.78 -6.35
C TYR A 224 9.75 -13.61 -5.07
N THR A 225 8.53 -13.74 -4.54
CA THR A 225 8.25 -14.52 -3.33
C THR A 225 8.63 -15.99 -3.55
N LYS A 226 8.30 -16.55 -4.73
CA LYS A 226 8.66 -17.91 -5.12
C LYS A 226 10.17 -18.11 -5.21
N GLU A 227 10.90 -17.18 -5.82
CA GLU A 227 12.36 -17.26 -5.94
C GLU A 227 13.05 -17.38 -4.58
N LEU A 228 12.61 -16.61 -3.59
CA LEU A 228 13.16 -16.68 -2.23
C LEU A 228 12.72 -17.94 -1.48
N MET A 229 11.45 -18.33 -1.64
CA MET A 229 10.89 -19.54 -1.04
C MET A 229 11.69 -20.78 -1.45
N GLU A 230 11.93 -20.95 -2.75
CA GLU A 230 12.61 -22.12 -3.32
C GLU A 230 14.11 -22.17 -2.99
N ALA A 231 14.69 -21.06 -2.52
CA ALA A 231 16.10 -20.96 -2.16
C ALA A 231 16.41 -21.35 -0.69
N THR A 232 15.39 -21.66 0.12
CA THR A 232 15.55 -21.95 1.56
C THR A 232 14.79 -23.20 1.96
N ASP A 233 14.82 -23.55 3.25
CA ASP A 233 13.97 -24.59 3.84
C ASP A 233 12.56 -24.09 4.24
N TYR A 234 12.15 -22.90 3.78
CA TYR A 234 10.80 -22.39 4.03
C TYR A 234 9.74 -23.33 3.43
N PRO A 235 8.67 -23.70 4.17
CA PRO A 235 7.61 -24.56 3.63
C PRO A 235 6.97 -23.96 2.38
N THR A 236 6.91 -24.74 1.31
CA THR A 236 6.33 -24.26 0.06
C THR A 236 4.81 -24.09 0.16
N PHE A 237 4.28 -23.10 -0.54
CA PHE A 237 2.84 -22.87 -0.69
C PHE A 237 2.49 -22.49 -2.13
N ASP A 238 1.20 -22.54 -2.44
CA ASP A 238 0.67 -22.35 -3.80
C ASP A 238 0.66 -20.88 -4.22
N ILE A 239 1.81 -20.37 -4.72
CA ILE A 239 1.97 -18.99 -5.21
C ILE A 239 1.02 -18.70 -6.38
N GLU A 240 0.83 -19.66 -7.29
CA GLU A 240 -0.05 -19.49 -8.45
C GLU A 240 -1.51 -19.34 -7.97
N GLY A 241 -1.93 -20.18 -7.03
CA GLY A 241 -3.21 -20.04 -6.36
C GLY A 241 -3.37 -18.67 -5.69
N VAL A 242 -2.33 -18.14 -5.03
CA VAL A 242 -2.40 -16.81 -4.39
C VAL A 242 -2.56 -15.71 -5.44
N ASN A 243 -1.81 -15.75 -6.55
CA ASN A 243 -1.96 -14.80 -7.64
C ASN A 243 -3.39 -14.81 -8.20
N ASN A 244 -3.96 -16.00 -8.43
CA ASN A 244 -5.34 -16.13 -8.90
C ASN A 244 -6.36 -15.56 -7.89
N LEU A 245 -6.15 -15.75 -6.59
CA LEU A 245 -7.02 -15.13 -5.57
C LEU A 245 -6.93 -13.61 -5.56
N PHE A 246 -5.74 -13.03 -5.78
CA PHE A 246 -5.63 -11.59 -5.96
C PHE A 246 -6.39 -11.12 -7.21
N MET A 247 -6.38 -11.89 -8.30
CA MET A 247 -7.18 -11.57 -9.50
C MET A 247 -8.68 -11.62 -9.24
N GLU A 248 -9.15 -12.62 -8.48
CA GLU A 248 -10.55 -12.66 -8.03
C GLU A 248 -10.91 -11.43 -7.18
N TRP A 249 -10.03 -11.04 -6.26
CA TRP A 249 -10.21 -9.86 -5.43
C TRP A 249 -10.24 -8.54 -6.22
N GLU A 250 -9.34 -8.35 -7.19
CA GLU A 250 -9.33 -7.18 -8.08
C GLU A 250 -10.63 -7.10 -8.90
N HIS A 251 -11.09 -8.21 -9.46
CA HIS A 251 -12.38 -8.28 -10.14
C HIS A 251 -13.55 -7.93 -9.21
N ASP A 252 -13.55 -8.43 -7.97
CA ASP A 252 -14.59 -8.11 -6.99
C ASP A 252 -14.60 -6.62 -6.62
N LYS A 253 -13.43 -5.97 -6.50
CA LYS A 253 -13.33 -4.51 -6.30
C LYS A 253 -13.90 -3.72 -7.48
N HIS A 254 -13.58 -4.11 -8.71
CA HIS A 254 -14.12 -3.46 -9.91
C HIS A 254 -15.63 -3.65 -10.05
N ASN A 255 -16.14 -4.82 -9.67
CA ASN A 255 -17.57 -5.11 -9.68
C ASN A 255 -18.34 -4.28 -8.64
N ASP A 256 -17.83 -4.19 -7.42
CA ASP A 256 -18.45 -3.42 -6.33
C ASP A 256 -17.41 -2.99 -5.28
N ILE A 257 -16.94 -1.76 -5.38
CA ILE A 257 -15.93 -1.20 -4.48
C ILE A 257 -16.40 -1.08 -3.02
N MET A 258 -17.72 -1.05 -2.77
CA MET A 258 -18.28 -1.03 -1.41
C MET A 258 -18.68 -2.44 -0.93
N GLY A 259 -18.83 -3.40 -1.84
CA GLY A 259 -19.30 -4.75 -1.55
C GLY A 259 -18.24 -5.84 -1.63
N TYR A 260 -17.04 -5.56 -2.15
CA TYR A 260 -15.99 -6.59 -2.33
C TYR A 260 -15.59 -7.30 -1.03
N ARG A 261 -15.76 -6.65 0.14
CA ARG A 261 -15.50 -7.25 1.46
C ARG A 261 -16.53 -8.30 1.89
N ASN A 262 -17.67 -8.40 1.20
CA ASN A 262 -18.69 -9.41 1.46
C ASN A 262 -18.41 -10.74 0.74
N LYS A 263 -17.28 -10.83 0.04
CA LYS A 263 -16.87 -11.98 -0.75
C LYS A 263 -16.13 -13.00 0.11
N SER A 264 -16.18 -14.25 -0.32
CA SER A 264 -15.54 -15.37 0.36
C SER A 264 -14.59 -16.07 -0.59
N TYR A 265 -13.37 -16.33 -0.14
CA TYR A 265 -12.33 -16.98 -0.91
C TYR A 265 -12.00 -18.36 -0.35
N LYS A 266 -11.44 -19.22 -1.20
CA LYS A 266 -10.98 -20.55 -0.79
C LYS A 266 -9.60 -20.47 -0.15
N SER A 267 -9.45 -21.02 1.06
CA SER A 267 -8.15 -21.16 1.70
C SER A 267 -7.25 -22.08 0.90
N LEU A 268 -6.08 -21.60 0.49
CA LEU A 268 -5.08 -22.40 -0.21
C LEU A 268 -4.32 -23.36 0.72
N MET A 269 -4.41 -23.14 2.03
CA MET A 269 -3.78 -24.00 3.04
C MET A 269 -4.68 -25.17 3.45
N THR A 270 -5.99 -24.95 3.58
CA THR A 270 -6.94 -25.97 4.07
C THR A 270 -7.88 -26.49 3.01
N GLY A 271 -8.02 -25.79 1.88
CA GLY A 271 -9.00 -26.08 0.83
C GLY A 271 -10.43 -25.68 1.17
N ASN A 272 -10.71 -25.19 2.38
CA ASN A 272 -12.04 -24.78 2.79
C ASN A 272 -12.37 -23.38 2.27
N THR A 273 -13.59 -23.18 1.79
CA THR A 273 -14.11 -21.84 1.47
C THR A 273 -14.48 -21.13 2.76
N ALA A 274 -14.04 -19.88 2.91
CA ALA A 274 -14.45 -19.04 4.04
C ALA A 274 -15.98 -18.89 4.06
N PRO A 275 -16.64 -18.91 5.23
CA PRO A 275 -18.05 -18.59 5.29
C PRO A 275 -18.28 -17.11 4.96
N ALA A 276 -19.50 -16.76 4.57
CA ALA A 276 -19.92 -15.38 4.56
C ALA A 276 -19.97 -14.84 6.00
N HIS A 277 -19.59 -13.56 6.18
CA HIS A 277 -19.75 -12.89 7.47
C HIS A 277 -21.23 -12.71 7.82
N HIS A 278 -21.57 -12.64 9.11
CA HIS A 278 -22.97 -12.54 9.57
C HIS A 278 -23.62 -11.18 9.26
N THR A 279 -22.81 -10.16 8.98
CA THR A 279 -23.25 -8.79 8.66
C THR A 279 -22.51 -8.28 7.41
N PRO A 280 -23.20 -7.66 6.43
CA PRO A 280 -22.53 -6.97 5.34
C PRO A 280 -21.61 -5.84 5.83
N TRP A 281 -20.49 -5.59 5.12
CA TRP A 281 -19.48 -4.63 5.55
C TRP A 281 -20.02 -3.21 5.79
N LEU A 282 -20.96 -2.73 4.98
CA LEU A 282 -21.55 -1.39 5.16
C LEU A 282 -22.38 -1.28 6.45
N ASP A 283 -22.98 -2.38 6.90
CA ASP A 283 -23.87 -2.42 8.06
C ASP A 283 -23.12 -2.76 9.37
N GLU A 284 -21.93 -3.37 9.28
CA GLU A 284 -21.12 -3.75 10.45
C GLU A 284 -20.32 -2.55 10.99
N LEU A 285 -20.89 -1.80 11.94
CA LEU A 285 -20.25 -0.61 12.51
C LEU A 285 -19.34 -0.89 13.72
N ASP A 286 -19.42 -2.08 14.31
CA ASP A 286 -18.61 -2.49 15.46
C ASP A 286 -17.38 -3.26 14.95
N ASP A 287 -16.21 -2.64 15.04
CA ASP A 287 -14.94 -3.21 14.58
C ASP A 287 -14.24 -4.08 15.64
N SER A 288 -14.91 -4.37 16.76
CA SER A 288 -14.36 -5.23 17.80
C SER A 288 -14.26 -6.70 17.35
N TYR A 289 -13.23 -7.37 17.85
CA TYR A 289 -13.06 -8.81 17.70
C TYR A 289 -14.31 -9.59 18.18
N ASP A 290 -14.87 -9.18 19.31
CA ASP A 290 -16.05 -9.84 19.89
C ASP A 290 -17.28 -9.71 19.00
N SER A 291 -17.47 -8.59 18.28
CA SER A 291 -18.56 -8.47 17.31
C SER A 291 -18.35 -9.38 16.12
N TYR A 292 -17.14 -9.35 15.55
CA TYR A 292 -16.77 -10.14 14.37
C TYR A 292 -16.87 -11.67 14.59
N MET A 293 -16.65 -12.13 15.82
CA MET A 293 -16.63 -13.56 16.17
C MET A 293 -17.97 -14.09 16.69
N LYS A 294 -19.06 -13.31 16.60
CA LYS A 294 -20.40 -13.78 17.02
C LYS A 294 -20.84 -14.96 16.15
N ASN A 295 -21.33 -16.00 16.81
CA ASN A 295 -21.94 -17.17 16.16
C ASN A 295 -23.46 -17.02 16.10
#